data_AF-A0A1J0AFC8-F1
#
_entry.id   AF-A0A1J0AFC8-F1
#
_cell.length_a   1.000
_cell.length_b   1.000
_cell.length_c   1.000
_cell.angle_alpha   90.00
_cell.angle_beta   90.00
_cell.angle_gamma   90.00
#
_symmetry.space_group_name_H-M   'P 1'
#
loop_
_entity.id
_entity.type
_entity.pdbx_description
1 polymer ?
#
loop_
_entity_poly.entity_id
_entity_poly.type
_entity_poly.pdbx_seq_one_letter_code
_entity_poly.pdbx_strand_id
1 'polypeptide(L)'
;MFIRLANQHREFVRDLVMNLQALATVLERQGRLASCYTCGPAMNSASFMVSLADGHLIRFLVSDYGITWTEMRDDRELMKLEGAEAIAQLQELANLVRQPGSPVEA
;
A
#
# COMPACT_ATOMS: atom_id res chain seq x y z
N MET A 1 -27.16 7.81 9.15
CA MET A 1 -26.19 8.14 8.08
C MET A 1 -24.75 7.92 8.53
N PHE A 2 -24.27 8.58 9.59
CA PHE A 2 -22.88 8.49 10.07
C PHE A 2 -22.40 7.07 10.41
N ILE A 3 -23.23 6.27 11.12
CA ILE A 3 -22.89 4.87 11.43
C ILE A 3 -22.77 4.00 10.18
N ARG A 4 -23.63 4.24 9.18
CA ARG A 4 -23.56 3.53 7.90
C ARG A 4 -22.25 3.85 7.17
N LEU A 5 -21.85 5.12 7.15
CA LEU A 5 -20.57 5.55 6.57
C LEU A 5 -19.38 4.90 7.29
N ALA A 6 -19.40 4.86 8.63
CA ALA A 6 -18.34 4.21 9.41
C ALA A 6 -18.25 2.70 9.12
N ASN A 7 -19.39 2.00 9.01
CA ASN A 7 -19.40 0.58 8.67
C ASN A 7 -18.90 0.33 7.24
N GLN A 8 -19.32 1.14 6.27
CA GLN A 8 -18.81 1.08 4.90
C GLN A 8 -17.30 1.30 4.84
N HIS A 9 -16.77 2.23 5.65
CA HIS A 9 -15.34 2.47 5.72
C HIS A 9 -14.59 1.25 6.29
N ARG A 10 -15.11 0.58 7.31
CA ARG A 10 -14.50 -0.65 7.85
C ARG A 10 -14.48 -1.79 6.83
N GLU A 11 -15.57 -1.98 6.09
CA GLU A 11 -15.63 -2.97 5.00
C GLU A 11 -14.60 -2.64 3.90
N PHE A 12 -14.52 -1.38 3.49
CA PHE A 12 -13.52 -0.89 2.55
C PHE A 12 -12.09 -1.16 3.03
N VAL A 13 -11.78 -0.87 4.30
CA VAL A 13 -10.45 -1.12 4.88
C VAL A 13 -10.11 -2.60 4.82
N ARG A 14 -11.05 -3.48 5.20
CA ARG A 14 -10.84 -4.93 5.14
C ARG A 14 -10.54 -5.40 3.71
N ASP A 15 -11.31 -4.93 2.74
CA ASP A 15 -11.10 -5.28 1.32
C ASP A 15 -9.76 -4.77 0.81
N LEU A 16 -9.37 -3.56 1.21
CA LEU A 16 -8.07 -2.99 0.89
C LEU A 16 -6.92 -3.80 1.50
N VAL A 17 -7.05 -4.26 2.75
CA VAL A 17 -6.05 -5.14 3.40
C VAL A 17 -5.86 -6.44 2.60
N MET A 18 -6.95 -7.08 2.17
CA MET A 18 -6.86 -8.29 1.34
C MET A 18 -6.15 -8.01 0.00
N ASN A 19 -6.46 -6.88 -0.64
CA ASN A 19 -5.80 -6.48 -1.88
C ASN A 19 -4.30 -6.20 -1.69
N LEU A 20 -3.90 -5.59 -0.57
CA LEU A 20 -2.49 -5.35 -0.25
C LEU A 20 -1.71 -6.65 -0.02
N GLN A 21 -2.32 -7.64 0.63
CA GLN A 21 -1.72 -8.97 0.79
C GLN A 21 -1.51 -9.67 -0.56
N ALA A 22 -2.50 -9.60 -1.43
CA ALA A 22 -2.39 -10.14 -2.79
C ALA A 22 -1.30 -9.41 -3.60
N LEU A 23 -1.26 -8.08 -3.52
CA LEU A 23 -0.26 -7.27 -4.20
C LEU A 23 1.17 -7.59 -3.74
N ALA A 24 1.39 -7.72 -2.42
CA ALA A 24 2.67 -8.14 -1.86
C ALA A 24 3.10 -9.50 -2.41
N THR A 25 2.19 -10.48 -2.41
CA THR A 25 2.45 -11.82 -2.94
C THR A 25 2.86 -11.79 -4.42
N VAL A 26 2.20 -10.96 -5.23
CA VAL A 26 2.52 -10.83 -6.67
C VAL A 26 3.89 -10.18 -6.86
N LEU A 27 4.19 -9.11 -6.12
CA LEU A 27 5.48 -8.42 -6.17
C LEU A 27 6.64 -9.34 -5.75
N GLU A 28 6.47 -10.11 -4.68
CA GLU A 28 7.45 -11.11 -4.24
C GLU A 28 7.73 -12.15 -5.35
N ARG A 29 6.68 -12.64 -6.02
CA ARG A 29 6.82 -13.56 -7.17
C ARG A 29 7.53 -12.94 -8.38
N GLN A 30 7.53 -11.62 -8.50
CA GLN A 30 8.27 -10.87 -9.52
C GLN A 30 9.70 -10.51 -9.06
N GLY A 31 10.15 -11.01 -7.91
CA GLY A 31 11.50 -10.77 -7.36
C GLY A 31 11.66 -9.41 -6.69
N ARG A 32 10.57 -8.71 -6.36
CA ARG A 32 10.60 -7.48 -5.53
C ARG A 32 10.51 -7.85 -4.06
N LEU A 33 11.22 -7.13 -3.19
CA LEU A 33 11.05 -7.26 -1.75
C LEU A 33 9.79 -6.51 -1.33
N ALA A 34 8.67 -7.23 -1.18
CA ALA A 34 7.40 -6.67 -0.75
C ALA A 34 6.86 -7.45 0.46
N SER A 35 6.14 -6.77 1.35
CA SER A 35 5.52 -7.40 2.51
C SER A 35 4.22 -6.68 2.88
N CYS A 36 3.29 -7.38 3.50
CA CYS A 36 2.06 -6.81 4.01
C CYS A 36 1.76 -7.39 5.40
N TYR A 37 1.96 -6.59 6.43
CA TYR A 37 1.66 -6.96 7.81
C TYR A 37 0.31 -6.43 8.21
N THR A 38 -0.52 -7.26 8.84
CA THR A 38 -1.79 -6.84 9.43
C THR A 38 -1.62 -6.65 10.92
N CYS A 39 -2.30 -5.65 11.49
CA CYS A 39 -2.31 -5.43 12.94
C CYS A 39 -3.76 -5.38 13.45
N GLY A 40 -4.00 -6.03 14.59
CA GLY A 40 -5.30 -6.06 15.24
C GLY A 40 -6.25 -7.17 14.75
N PRO A 41 -7.35 -7.39 15.47
CA PRO A 41 -8.36 -8.36 15.10
C PRO A 41 -9.07 -7.93 13.80
N ALA A 42 -9.51 -8.90 13.01
CA ALA A 42 -10.42 -8.71 11.87
C ALA A 42 -9.90 -7.88 10.67
N MET A 43 -8.58 -7.82 10.44
CA MET A 43 -7.99 -7.13 9.26
C MET A 43 -8.36 -5.63 9.19
N ASN A 44 -8.42 -4.98 10.35
CA ASN A 44 -8.79 -3.57 10.45
C ASN A 44 -7.63 -2.60 10.15
N SER A 45 -6.41 -3.11 9.98
CA SER A 45 -5.27 -2.31 9.57
C SER A 45 -4.19 -3.15 8.88
N ALA A 46 -3.40 -2.50 8.04
CA ALA A 46 -2.20 -3.09 7.46
C ALA A 46 -1.10 -2.05 7.20
N SER A 47 0.13 -2.53 7.24
CA SER A 47 1.33 -1.87 6.72
C SER A 47 1.86 -2.71 5.56
N PHE A 48 1.67 -2.19 4.35
CA PHE A 48 2.26 -2.70 3.13
C PHE A 48 3.57 -1.98 2.86
N MET A 49 4.62 -2.72 2.50
CA MET A 49 5.93 -2.17 2.19
C MET A 49 6.47 -2.81 0.92
N VAL A 50 7.11 -2.03 0.06
CA VAL A 50 7.86 -2.54 -1.09
C VAL A 50 9.16 -1.78 -1.24
N SER A 51 10.27 -2.51 -1.33
CA SER A 51 11.56 -1.95 -1.71
C SER A 51 11.64 -1.87 -3.23
N LEU A 52 11.97 -0.68 -3.70
CA LEU A 52 12.44 -0.40 -5.05
C LEU A 52 13.99 -0.47 -5.07
N ALA A 53 14.58 -0.09 -6.20
CA ALA A 53 16.02 0.04 -6.34
C ALA A 53 16.59 1.18 -5.47
N ASP A 54 17.89 1.14 -5.21
CA ASP A 54 18.66 2.25 -4.59
C ASP A 54 18.10 2.73 -3.25
N GLY A 55 17.76 1.79 -2.37
CA GLY A 55 17.31 2.09 -1.00
C GLY A 55 15.96 2.81 -0.92
N HIS A 56 15.22 2.90 -2.03
CA HIS A 56 13.90 3.54 -2.05
C HIS A 56 12.83 2.56 -1.56
N LEU A 57 12.17 2.91 -0.45
CA LEU A 57 11.13 2.14 0.21
C LEU A 57 9.81 2.89 0.12
N ILE A 58 8.77 2.21 -0.34
CA ILE A 58 7.39 2.67 -0.24
C ILE A 58 6.74 1.97 0.95
N ARG A 59 6.04 2.74 1.79
CA ARG A 59 5.14 2.25 2.83
C ARG A 59 3.73 2.76 2.59
N PHE A 60 2.76 1.86 2.52
CA PHE A 60 1.35 2.19 2.51
C PHE A 60 0.70 1.67 3.79
N LEU A 61 0.14 2.56 4.59
CA LEU A 61 -0.57 2.23 5.83
C LEU A 61 -2.07 2.50 5.65
N VAL A 62 -2.88 1.53 6.05
CA VAL A 62 -4.34 1.65 6.11
C VAL A 62 -4.82 1.25 7.50
N SER A 63 -5.74 2.00 8.06
CA SER A 63 -6.49 1.69 9.28
C SER A 63 -7.84 2.40 9.27
N ASP A 64 -8.67 2.16 10.29
CA ASP A 64 -9.88 2.94 10.57
C ASP A 64 -9.62 4.40 10.98
N TYR A 65 -8.37 4.76 11.31
CA TYR A 65 -7.95 6.13 11.61
C TYR A 65 -7.46 6.90 10.38
N GLY A 66 -7.11 6.22 9.30
CA GLY A 66 -6.61 6.88 8.10
C GLY A 66 -5.77 6.00 7.18
N ILE A 67 -5.40 6.62 6.06
CA ILE A 67 -4.67 6.02 4.95
C ILE A 67 -3.48 6.91 4.63
N THR A 68 -2.29 6.34 4.54
CA THR A 68 -1.07 7.08 4.23
C THR A 68 -0.18 6.32 3.25
N TRP A 69 0.48 7.07 2.39
CA TRP A 69 1.57 6.62 1.53
C TRP A 69 2.83 7.39 1.95
N THR A 70 3.93 6.69 2.17
CA THR A 70 5.22 7.29 2.54
C THR A 70 6.30 6.72 1.65
N GLU A 71 7.10 7.59 1.07
CA GLU A 71 8.31 7.22 0.34
C GLU A 71 9.53 7.59 1.17
N MET A 72 10.46 6.65 1.29
CA MET A 72 11.69 6.83 2.03
C MET A 72 12.88 6.44 1.15
N ARG A 73 14.00 7.14 1.27
CA ARG A 73 15.30 6.70 0.72
C ARG A 73 16.36 6.94 1.76
N ASP A 74 17.19 5.92 2.03
CA ASP A 74 18.25 5.98 3.04
C ASP A 74 17.75 6.55 4.38
N ASP A 75 16.60 6.02 4.85
CA ASP A 75 15.89 6.42 6.07
C ASP A 75 15.37 7.88 6.12
N ARG A 76 15.37 8.58 4.98
CA ARG A 76 14.79 9.92 4.85
C ARG A 76 13.43 9.87 4.17
N GLU A 77 12.41 10.42 4.82
CA GLU A 77 11.10 10.63 4.19
C GLU A 77 11.24 11.64 3.04
N LEU A 78 10.86 11.22 1.83
CA LEU A 78 10.85 12.04 0.63
C LEU A 78 9.48 12.65 0.38
N MET A 79 8.44 11.86 0.63
CA MET A 79 7.05 12.24 0.38
C MET A 79 6.14 11.51 1.35
N LYS A 80 5.10 12.21 1.80
CA LYS A 80 3.97 11.63 2.51
C LYS A 80 2.67 12.16 1.93
N LEU A 81 1.78 11.25 1.55
CA LEU A 81 0.44 11.53 1.05
C LEU A 81 -0.59 10.86 1.96
N GLU A 82 -1.78 11.45 2.05
CA GLU A 82 -2.86 10.97 2.91
C GLU A 82 -4.17 10.82 2.13
N GLY A 83 -5.03 9.91 2.58
CA GLY A 83 -6.37 9.74 2.03
C GLY A 83 -6.39 9.37 0.54
N ALA A 84 -7.06 10.18 -0.27
CA ALA A 84 -7.29 9.88 -1.69
C ALA A 84 -6.01 9.88 -2.52
N GLU A 85 -5.05 10.75 -2.22
CA GLU A 85 -3.77 10.81 -2.94
C GLU A 85 -2.91 9.56 -2.69
N ALA A 86 -2.93 9.05 -1.45
CA ALA A 86 -2.29 7.79 -1.12
C ALA A 86 -2.91 6.61 -1.90
N ILE A 87 -4.24 6.58 -2.03
CA ILE A 87 -4.94 5.56 -2.82
C ILE A 87 -4.57 5.65 -4.31
N ALA A 88 -4.46 6.87 -4.84
CA ALA A 88 -4.05 7.07 -6.23
C ALA A 88 -2.64 6.51 -6.50
N GLN A 89 -1.66 6.76 -5.62
CA GLN A 89 -0.32 6.20 -5.77
C GLN A 89 -0.29 4.66 -5.67
N LEU A 90 -1.10 4.09 -4.77
CA LEU A 90 -1.24 2.63 -4.68
C LEU A 90 -1.80 2.04 -5.97
N GLN A 91 -2.74 2.72 -6.61
CA GLN A 91 -3.31 2.28 -7.88
C GLN A 91 -2.26 2.31 -9.00
N GLU A 92 -1.42 3.34 -9.06
CA GLU A 92 -0.32 3.42 -10.03
C GLU A 92 0.71 2.30 -9.82
N LEU A 93 1.11 2.05 -8.57
CA LEU A 93 1.98 0.91 -8.24
C LEU A 93 1.36 -0.42 -8.70
N ALA A 94 0.07 -0.63 -8.45
CA ALA A 94 -0.61 -1.84 -8.89
C ALA A 94 -0.72 -1.96 -10.42
N ASN A 95 -0.82 -0.82 -11.14
CA ASN A 95 -0.82 -0.80 -12.60
C ASN A 95 0.54 -1.23 -13.17
N LEU A 96 1.65 -0.75 -12.58
CA LEU A 96 3.01 -1.14 -12.97
C LEU A 96 3.24 -2.66 -12.82
N VAL A 97 2.72 -3.25 -11.74
CA VAL A 97 2.82 -4.70 -11.50
C VAL A 97 2.07 -5.53 -12.56
N ARG A 98 0.95 -5.00 -13.07
CA ARG A 98 0.14 -5.67 -14.11
C ARG A 98 0.75 -5.58 -15.51
N GLN A 99 1.68 -4.66 -15.75
CA GLN A 99 2.36 -4.51 -17.04
C GLN A 99 3.83 -4.96 -16.94
N PRO A 100 4.12 -6.27 -17.00
CA PRO A 100 5.50 -6.76 -17.02
C PRO A 100 6.13 -6.39 -18.38
N GLY A 101 6.73 -5.20 -18.49
CA GLY A 101 7.38 -4.76 -19.73
C GLY A 101 7.78 -3.28 -19.88
N SER A 102 7.44 -2.38 -18.96
CA SER A 102 7.95 -0.99 -18.99
C SER A 102 9.31 -0.93 -18.27
N PRO A 103 10.41 -0.52 -18.93
CA PRO A 103 11.66 -0.25 -18.25
C PRO A 103 11.46 0.94 -17.31
N VAL A 104 11.76 0.76 -16.03
CA VAL A 104 12.11 1.90 -15.18
C VAL A 104 13.48 2.34 -15.68
N GLU A 105 13.52 3.44 -16.43
CA GLU A 105 14.76 4.04 -16.92
C GLU A 105 15.65 4.39 -15.72
N ALA A 106 16.91 3.97 -15.84
CA ALA A 106 18.01 4.18 -14.89
C ALA A 106 18.52 5.63 -14.93
#